data_AF-A0AAW2K506-F1
#
_entry.id   AF-A0AAW2K506-F1
#
_cell.length_a   1.000
_cell.length_b   1.000
_cell.length_c   1.000
_cell.angle_alpha   90.00
_cell.angle_beta   90.00
_cell.angle_gamma   90.00
#
_symmetry.space_group_name_H-M   'P 1'
#
loop_
_entity.id
_entity.type
_entity.pdbx_description
1 polymer ?
#
loop_
_entity_poly.entity_id
_entity_poly.type
_entity_poly.pdbx_seq_one_letter_code
_entity_poly.pdbx_strand_id
1 'polypeptide(L)'
;MGRVPPKSPCDGDKSGRTVEAPKLEAVEFPLKLDKVVKVLVPRPKKSRSKEEKDKEEEVLLISDIEVDTEKFVKFDVFVDEEENDYAKLAKAEYTGTFAQVPHKHETPLQIKTSRYLELTQQLEDLGVEDDDEILVTLVPRAGDITIGGIKIVYSPSNQ
;
A
#
# COMPACT_ATOMS: atom_id res chain seq x y z
N MET A 1 -31.65 -4.40 24.82
CA MET A 1 -30.48 -3.75 24.17
C MET A 1 -29.26 -4.58 24.52
N GLY A 2 -28.87 -5.51 23.64
CA GLY A 2 -27.76 -6.42 23.88
C GLY A 2 -26.43 -5.68 23.85
N ARG A 3 -25.57 -5.92 24.84
CA ARG A 3 -24.21 -5.36 24.88
C ARG A 3 -23.37 -6.05 23.81
N VAL A 4 -22.74 -5.26 22.94
CA VAL A 4 -21.73 -5.73 21.99
C VAL A 4 -20.50 -6.17 22.80
N PRO A 5 -19.94 -7.37 22.57
CA PRO A 5 -18.73 -7.79 23.26
C PRO A 5 -17.53 -6.95 22.79
N PRO A 6 -16.57 -6.64 23.67
CA PRO A 6 -15.33 -5.98 23.27
C PRO A 6 -14.57 -6.86 22.27
N LYS A 7 -14.01 -6.24 21.22
CA LYS A 7 -13.07 -6.90 20.31
C LYS A 7 -11.88 -7.41 21.13
N SER A 8 -11.55 -8.69 20.99
CA SER A 8 -10.34 -9.26 21.57
C SER A 8 -9.11 -8.53 21.02
N PRO A 9 -8.10 -8.23 21.86
CA PRO A 9 -6.80 -7.80 21.36
C PRO A 9 -6.21 -8.93 20.52
N CYS A 10 -5.73 -8.61 19.32
CA CYS A 10 -4.91 -9.51 18.54
C CYS A 10 -3.55 -9.60 19.25
N ASP A 11 -3.24 -10.77 19.81
CA ASP A 11 -1.93 -11.06 20.39
C ASP A 11 -0.88 -11.09 19.26
N GLY A 12 -0.24 -9.96 19.00
CA GLY A 12 0.93 -9.87 18.12
C GLY A 12 2.17 -10.37 18.86
N ASP A 13 2.49 -11.66 18.71
CA ASP A 13 3.74 -12.26 19.15
C ASP A 13 4.91 -11.66 18.35
N LYS A 14 5.69 -10.78 18.99
CA LYS A 14 6.87 -10.15 18.41
C LYS A 14 8.09 -11.07 18.58
N SER A 15 8.31 -12.00 17.66
CA SER A 15 9.61 -12.66 17.52
C SER A 15 9.85 -13.20 16.10
N GLY A 16 10.74 -12.54 15.35
CA GLY A 16 11.36 -13.11 14.15
C GLY A 16 10.49 -13.16 12.89
N ARG A 17 9.78 -12.07 12.58
CA ARG A 17 8.96 -11.98 11.36
C ARG A 17 9.84 -12.07 10.10
N THR A 18 9.80 -13.22 9.43
CA THR A 18 10.50 -13.45 8.16
C THR A 18 9.44 -13.55 7.06
N VAL A 19 9.16 -12.42 6.42
CA VAL A 19 8.23 -12.40 5.28
C VAL A 19 9.00 -12.79 4.02
N GLU A 20 8.60 -13.88 3.38
CA GLU A 20 9.19 -14.32 2.12
C GLU A 20 8.62 -13.49 0.95
N ALA A 21 9.30 -12.39 0.64
CA ALA A 21 9.01 -11.54 -0.50
C ALA A 21 10.31 -10.93 -1.06
N PRO A 22 10.38 -10.65 -2.36
CA PRO A 22 11.56 -9.99 -2.94
C PRO A 22 11.71 -8.59 -2.36
N LYS A 23 12.96 -8.20 -2.11
CA LYS A 23 13.32 -6.81 -1.83
C LYS A 23 13.02 -5.93 -3.03
N LEU A 24 12.72 -4.66 -2.79
CA LEU A 24 12.45 -3.69 -3.85
C LEU A 24 13.57 -3.63 -4.91
N GLU A 25 14.84 -3.80 -4.50
CA GLU A 25 16.00 -3.82 -5.41
C GLU A 25 16.00 -5.00 -6.41
N ALA A 26 15.31 -6.09 -6.08
CA ALA A 26 15.19 -7.26 -6.94
C ALA A 26 13.98 -7.18 -7.90
N VAL A 27 13.14 -6.14 -7.77
CA VAL A 27 11.99 -5.92 -8.64
C VAL A 27 12.41 -5.05 -9.82
N GLU A 28 12.22 -5.57 -11.03
CA GLU A 28 12.47 -4.81 -12.25
C GLU A 28 11.29 -3.90 -12.57
N PHE A 29 11.56 -2.61 -12.74
CA PHE A 29 10.59 -1.62 -13.21
C PHE A 29 10.91 -1.21 -14.66
N PRO A 30 9.89 -0.91 -15.48
CA PRO A 30 8.47 -0.85 -15.15
C PRO A 30 7.83 -2.24 -15.01
N LEU A 31 7.05 -2.41 -13.93
CA LEU A 31 6.42 -3.67 -13.56
C LEU A 31 5.00 -3.74 -14.11
N LYS A 32 4.70 -4.77 -14.90
CA LYS A 32 3.32 -5.09 -15.28
C LYS A 32 2.60 -5.78 -14.12
N LEU A 33 1.46 -5.25 -13.70
CA LEU A 33 0.66 -5.79 -12.60
C LEU A 33 -0.41 -6.75 -13.13
N ASP A 34 0.02 -7.92 -13.61
CA ASP A 34 -0.86 -8.99 -14.13
C ASP A 34 -1.28 -10.03 -13.07
N LYS A 35 -0.54 -10.08 -11.97
CA LYS A 35 -0.77 -10.95 -10.80
C LYS A 35 -0.55 -10.19 -9.51
N VAL A 36 -0.86 -10.84 -8.39
CA VAL A 36 -0.54 -10.29 -7.07
C VAL A 36 0.98 -10.16 -6.94
N VAL A 37 1.44 -8.95 -6.61
CA VAL A 37 2.84 -8.65 -6.38
C VAL A 37 3.04 -8.32 -4.92
N LYS A 38 4.03 -8.96 -4.31
CA LYS A 38 4.53 -8.66 -2.97
C LYS A 38 5.93 -8.10 -3.07
N VAL A 39 6.20 -7.05 -2.33
CA VAL A 39 7.52 -6.41 -2.30
C VAL A 39 7.82 -5.87 -0.91
N LEU A 40 9.03 -6.09 -0.42
CA LEU A 40 9.54 -5.43 0.78
C LEU A 40 10.06 -4.05 0.40
N VAL A 41 9.42 -3.02 0.94
CA VAL A 41 9.75 -1.61 0.67
C VAL A 41 10.51 -1.05 1.87
N PRO A 42 11.75 -0.55 1.69
CA PRO A 42 12.52 0.03 2.77
C PRO A 42 11.89 1.34 3.24
N ARG A 43 11.90 1.54 4.56
CA ARG A 43 11.41 2.76 5.18
C ARG A 43 12.54 3.77 5.37
N PRO A 44 12.27 5.08 5.22
CA PRO A 44 13.30 6.08 5.46
C PRO A 44 13.66 6.25 6.95
N LYS A 45 12.70 6.08 7.87
CA LYS A 45 12.90 6.08 9.33
C LYS A 45 11.91 5.13 10.00
N LYS A 46 12.30 4.57 11.15
CA LYS A 46 11.47 3.72 12.03
C LYS A 46 11.28 4.34 13.41
N SER A 47 10.33 3.80 14.18
CA SER A 47 10.08 4.17 15.59
C SER A 47 10.01 5.68 15.82
N ARG A 48 9.26 6.39 14.97
CA ARG A 48 9.13 7.86 15.01
C ARG A 48 8.44 8.31 16.31
N SER A 49 8.88 9.44 16.84
CA SER A 49 8.20 10.07 17.97
C SER A 49 6.84 10.64 17.56
N LYS A 50 5.95 10.85 18.52
CA LYS A 50 4.63 11.45 18.26
C LYS A 50 4.74 12.82 17.59
N GLU A 51 5.70 13.65 18.01
CA GLU A 51 5.92 14.98 17.43
C GLU A 51 6.38 14.93 15.97
N GLU A 52 7.11 13.88 15.56
CA GLU A 52 7.51 13.71 14.16
C GLU A 52 6.32 13.28 13.29
N LYS A 53 5.46 12.41 13.82
CA LYS A 53 4.23 11.97 13.16
C LYS A 53 3.23 13.12 12.98
N ASP A 54 3.12 13.98 13.99
CA ASP A 54 2.28 15.18 13.95
C ASP A 54 2.81 16.27 12.98
N LYS A 55 4.04 16.15 12.47
CA LYS A 55 4.66 17.09 11.52
C LYS A 55 4.74 16.54 10.10
N GLU A 56 4.98 15.24 9.98
CA GLU A 56 5.22 14.56 8.71
C GLU A 56 4.44 13.24 8.65
N GLU A 57 3.66 13.09 7.59
CA GLU A 57 3.00 11.83 7.27
C GLU A 57 3.93 10.90 6.50
N GLU A 58 3.99 9.63 6.89
CA GLU A 58 4.64 8.57 6.12
C GLU A 58 3.66 8.12 5.04
N VAL A 59 4.07 8.21 3.78
CA VAL A 59 3.20 8.01 2.61
C VAL A 59 3.82 6.98 1.67
N LEU A 60 3.05 5.94 1.35
CA LEU A 60 3.34 5.04 0.24
C LEU A 60 3.02 5.73 -1.08
N LEU A 61 4.06 5.96 -1.88
CA LEU A 61 3.97 6.51 -3.22
C LEU A 61 4.18 5.40 -4.25
N ILE A 62 3.11 5.11 -4.99
CA ILE A 62 3.14 4.29 -6.19
C ILE A 62 3.23 5.25 -7.38
N SER A 63 4.38 5.30 -8.03
CA SER A 63 4.69 6.26 -9.09
C SER A 63 4.57 5.66 -10.49
N ASP A 64 4.29 6.54 -11.46
CA ASP A 64 4.24 6.20 -12.88
C ASP A 64 3.30 5.03 -13.18
N ILE A 65 2.10 5.09 -12.59
CA ILE A 65 0.99 4.18 -12.87
C ILE A 65 0.48 4.53 -14.27
N GLU A 66 0.78 3.66 -15.23
CA GLU A 66 0.38 3.79 -16.62
C GLU A 66 -0.87 2.94 -16.89
N VAL A 67 -1.93 3.60 -17.36
CA VAL A 67 -3.25 2.98 -17.62
C VAL A 67 -3.91 3.56 -18.85
N ASP A 68 -4.80 2.77 -19.46
CA ASP A 68 -5.68 3.16 -20.56
C ASP A 68 -6.96 3.83 -19.99
N THR A 69 -7.25 5.07 -20.39
CA THR A 69 -8.40 5.86 -19.93
C THR A 69 -9.74 5.37 -20.48
N GLU A 70 -9.76 4.56 -21.54
CA GLU A 70 -11.00 4.00 -22.09
C GLU A 70 -11.46 2.74 -21.34
N LYS A 71 -10.58 2.16 -20.52
CA LYS A 71 -10.85 0.92 -19.79
C LYS A 71 -11.00 1.18 -18.30
N PHE A 72 -11.79 0.33 -17.67
CA PHE A 72 -11.86 0.31 -16.22
C PHE A 72 -10.63 -0.39 -15.69
N VAL A 73 -9.89 0.32 -14.84
CA VAL A 73 -8.67 -0.20 -14.24
C VAL A 73 -8.77 -0.08 -12.73
N LYS A 74 -8.41 -1.15 -12.02
CA LYS A 74 -8.45 -1.18 -10.56
C LYS A 74 -7.38 -2.11 -10.00
N PHE A 75 -6.70 -1.66 -8.96
CA PHE A 75 -5.94 -2.52 -8.07
C PHE A 75 -6.09 -2.06 -6.62
N ASP A 76 -5.98 -3.03 -5.71
CA ASP A 76 -6.02 -2.78 -4.27
C ASP A 76 -4.60 -2.90 -3.69
N VAL A 77 -4.36 -2.19 -2.59
CA VAL A 77 -3.09 -2.12 -1.90
C VAL A 77 -3.28 -2.58 -0.47
N PHE A 78 -2.45 -3.52 -0.05
CA PHE A 78 -2.36 -3.99 1.32
C PHE A 78 -0.95 -3.76 1.84
N VAL A 79 -0.87 -3.47 3.12
CA VAL A 79 0.36 -3.37 3.89
C VAL A 79 0.34 -4.49 4.91
N ASP A 80 1.44 -5.23 4.98
CA ASP A 80 1.67 -6.23 6.03
C ASP A 80 0.73 -7.45 6.01
N GLU A 81 0.07 -7.72 4.88
CA GLU A 81 -0.84 -8.86 4.70
C GLU A 81 -0.09 -10.19 4.44
N GLU A 82 -0.07 -11.05 5.45
CA GLU A 82 0.62 -12.35 5.42
C GLU A 82 -0.27 -13.52 5.00
N GLU A 83 -1.57 -13.46 5.30
CA GLU A 83 -2.49 -14.58 5.13
C GLU A 83 -2.82 -14.87 3.67
N ASN A 84 -2.45 -13.95 2.76
CA ASN A 84 -2.81 -13.99 1.35
C ASN A 84 -4.33 -13.99 1.10
N ASP A 85 -5.14 -13.52 2.05
CA ASP A 85 -6.59 -13.36 1.87
C ASP A 85 -6.90 -11.94 1.41
N TYR A 86 -6.91 -11.77 0.09
CA TYR A 86 -7.26 -10.51 -0.57
C TYR A 86 -8.75 -10.41 -0.92
N ALA A 87 -9.59 -11.36 -0.52
CA ALA A 87 -11.02 -11.29 -0.86
C ALA A 87 -11.77 -10.26 0.01
N LYS A 88 -11.30 -10.07 1.25
CA LYS A 88 -11.90 -9.16 2.22
C LYS A 88 -11.10 -7.87 2.33
N LEU A 89 -11.79 -6.73 2.18
CA LEU A 89 -11.20 -5.41 2.38
C LEU A 89 -11.38 -4.87 3.80
N ALA A 90 -12.25 -5.49 4.61
CA ALA A 90 -12.52 -5.09 5.99
C ALA A 90 -11.44 -5.64 6.93
N LYS A 91 -10.21 -5.17 6.72
CA LYS A 91 -8.96 -5.61 7.36
C LYS A 91 -8.09 -4.40 7.69
N ALA A 92 -7.24 -4.50 8.70
CA ALA A 92 -6.35 -3.39 9.10
C ALA A 92 -5.21 -3.20 8.08
N GLU A 93 -4.85 -4.28 7.39
CA GLU A 93 -3.82 -4.38 6.37
C GLU A 93 -4.24 -3.68 5.07
N TYR A 94 -5.54 -3.49 4.82
CA TYR A 94 -6.01 -2.82 3.62
C TYR A 94 -5.75 -1.31 3.69
N THR A 95 -4.90 -0.81 2.80
CA THR A 95 -4.47 0.58 2.77
C THR A 95 -5.32 1.43 1.80
N GLY A 96 -5.70 0.87 0.65
CA GLY A 96 -6.51 1.61 -0.31
C GLY A 96 -6.61 0.97 -1.69
N THR A 97 -7.30 1.69 -2.57
CA THR A 97 -7.52 1.31 -3.97
C THR A 97 -7.02 2.42 -4.87
N PHE A 98 -6.42 2.05 -6.00
CA PHE A 98 -6.39 2.89 -7.19
C PHE A 98 -7.46 2.40 -8.16
N ALA A 99 -8.30 3.33 -8.63
CA ALA A 99 -9.32 3.03 -9.63
C ALA A 99 -9.36 4.15 -10.67
N GLN A 100 -9.30 3.76 -11.93
CA GLN A 100 -9.51 4.60 -13.09
C GLN A 100 -10.85 4.19 -13.72
N VAL A 101 -11.75 5.15 -13.84
CA VAL A 101 -13.04 4.93 -14.51
C VAL A 101 -12.91 5.30 -15.99
N PRO A 102 -13.49 4.51 -16.91
CA PRO A 102 -13.52 4.87 -18.32
C PRO A 102 -14.07 6.27 -18.53
N HIS A 103 -13.33 7.11 -19.26
CA HIS A 103 -13.81 8.42 -19.67
C HIS A 103 -13.22 8.78 -21.03
N LYS A 104 -13.94 9.62 -21.78
CA LYS A 104 -13.43 10.12 -23.05
C LYS A 104 -12.28 11.08 -22.76
N HIS A 105 -11.13 10.75 -23.31
CA HIS A 105 -9.95 11.60 -23.30
C HIS A 105 -9.56 11.91 -24.76
N GLU A 106 -9.14 13.14 -25.06
CA GLU A 106 -8.51 13.42 -26.35
C GLU A 106 -7.12 12.79 -26.36
N THR A 107 -6.63 12.28 -27.50
CA THR A 107 -5.36 11.53 -27.56
C THR A 107 -4.21 12.23 -26.81
N PRO A 108 -3.40 11.51 -26.00
CA PRO A 108 -3.31 10.06 -25.88
C PRO A 108 -4.32 9.43 -24.90
N LEU A 109 -4.67 8.16 -25.16
CA LEU A 109 -5.54 7.34 -24.30
C LEU A 109 -4.80 6.75 -23.09
N GLN A 110 -3.47 6.73 -23.13
CA GLN A 110 -2.65 6.31 -22.02
C GLN A 110 -2.29 7.50 -21.15
N ILE A 111 -2.53 7.39 -19.85
CA ILE A 111 -2.07 8.38 -18.88
C ILE A 111 -1.06 7.77 -17.93
N LYS A 112 -0.19 8.62 -17.40
CA LYS A 112 0.68 8.31 -16.26
C LYS A 112 0.23 9.13 -15.07
N THR A 113 0.04 8.46 -13.94
CA THR A 113 -0.36 9.10 -12.68
C THR A 113 0.37 8.46 -11.51
N SER A 114 0.17 9.01 -10.32
CA SER A 114 0.74 8.49 -9.08
C SER A 114 -0.33 8.38 -8.01
N ARG A 115 -0.19 7.41 -7.12
CA ARG A 115 -1.07 7.26 -5.95
C ARG A 115 -0.25 7.42 -4.67
N TYR A 116 -0.80 8.22 -3.77
CA TYR A 116 -0.27 8.50 -2.44
C TYR A 116 -1.23 7.87 -1.43
N LEU A 117 -0.71 7.05 -0.52
CA LEU A 117 -1.47 6.38 0.51
C LEU A 117 -0.79 6.60 1.86
N GLU A 118 -1.52 7.15 2.81
CA GLU A 118 -1.02 7.44 4.16
C GLU A 118 -0.79 6.14 4.94
N LEU A 119 0.32 6.06 5.65
CA LEU A 119 0.75 4.88 6.39
C LEU A 119 0.87 5.13 7.89
N THR A 120 1.09 6.37 8.37
CA THR A 120 1.46 6.65 9.77
C THR A 120 0.56 5.96 10.78
N GLN A 121 -0.75 6.22 10.72
CA GLN A 121 -1.72 5.59 11.63
C GLN A 121 -1.82 4.08 11.38
N GLN A 122 -1.76 3.64 10.13
CA GLN A 122 -1.89 2.23 9.77
C GLN A 122 -0.73 1.39 10.35
N LEU A 123 0.50 1.91 10.34
CA LEU A 123 1.67 1.22 10.89
C LEU A 123 1.61 1.13 12.42
N GLU A 124 1.03 2.13 13.10
CA GLU A 124 0.74 2.08 14.55
C GLU A 124 -0.27 0.98 14.87
N ASP A 125 -1.40 0.97 14.17
CA ASP A 125 -2.50 0.02 14.40
C ASP A 125 -2.06 -1.43 14.15
N LEU A 126 -1.17 -1.65 13.19
CA LEU A 126 -0.57 -2.96 12.88
C LEU A 126 0.62 -3.31 13.79
N GLY A 127 1.15 -2.36 14.56
CA GLY A 127 2.26 -2.60 15.49
C GLY A 127 3.63 -2.85 14.84
N VAL A 128 3.80 -2.44 13.57
CA VAL A 128 4.99 -2.67 12.72
C VAL A 128 5.92 -1.45 12.60
N GLU A 129 5.79 -0.50 13.52
CA GLU A 129 6.56 0.75 13.48
C GLU A 129 8.07 0.59 13.64
N ASP A 130 8.51 -0.53 14.21
CA ASP A 130 9.91 -0.85 14.47
C ASP A 130 10.58 -1.57 13.30
N ASP A 131 9.82 -1.97 12.29
CA ASP A 131 10.31 -2.73 11.14
C ASP A 131 11.03 -1.80 10.15
N ASP A 132 12.17 -2.27 9.60
CA ASP A 132 12.99 -1.52 8.63
C ASP A 132 12.40 -1.54 7.21
N GLU A 133 11.68 -2.61 6.88
CA GLU A 133 11.02 -2.82 5.59
C GLU A 133 9.56 -3.20 5.84
N ILE A 134 8.66 -2.71 4.99
CA ILE A 134 7.23 -3.05 5.06
C ILE A 134 6.87 -3.90 3.86
N LEU A 135 6.10 -4.96 4.10
CA LEU A 135 5.50 -5.74 3.02
C LEU A 135 4.38 -4.95 2.37
N VAL A 136 4.58 -4.55 1.12
CA VAL A 136 3.52 -3.97 0.28
C VAL A 136 3.02 -5.03 -0.68
N THR A 137 1.71 -5.21 -0.71
CA THR A 137 1.04 -6.12 -1.64
C THR A 137 0.12 -5.34 -2.58
N LEU A 138 0.34 -5.53 -3.88
CA LEU A 138 -0.48 -4.96 -4.94
C LEU A 138 -1.33 -6.05 -5.58
N VAL A 139 -2.65 -5.87 -5.57
CA VAL A 139 -3.61 -6.87 -6.03
C VAL A 139 -4.36 -6.31 -7.25
N PRO A 140 -4.01 -6.72 -8.49
CA PRO A 140 -4.77 -6.30 -9.66
C PRO A 140 -6.19 -6.85 -9.60
N ARG A 141 -7.17 -6.01 -9.92
CA ARG A 141 -8.60 -6.37 -9.96
C ARG A 141 -9.20 -6.27 -11.35
N ALA A 142 -8.77 -5.28 -12.12
CA ALA A 142 -9.25 -5.05 -13.47
C ALA A 142 -8.26 -4.22 -14.28
N GLY A 143 -8.21 -4.48 -15.59
CA GLY A 143 -7.45 -3.68 -16.55
C GLY A 143 -5.96 -3.99 -16.61
N ASP A 144 -5.30 -3.44 -17.62
CA ASP A 144 -3.85 -3.49 -17.76
C ASP A 144 -3.23 -2.32 -17.01
N ILE A 145 -2.31 -2.63 -16.08
CA ILE A 145 -1.62 -1.65 -15.24
C ILE A 145 -0.13 -1.89 -15.34
N THR A 146 0.62 -0.81 -15.55
CA THR A 146 2.07 -0.81 -15.42
C THR A 146 2.46 0.19 -14.33
N ILE A 147 3.38 -0.19 -13.45
CA ILE A 147 3.88 0.65 -12.36
C ILE A 147 5.35 0.93 -12.62
N GLY A 148 5.77 2.19 -12.55
CA GLY A 148 7.18 2.56 -12.72
C GLY A 148 7.97 2.59 -11.42
N GLY A 149 7.32 2.70 -10.25
CA GLY A 149 8.04 2.63 -8.98
C GLY A 149 7.14 2.58 -7.75
N ILE A 150 7.73 2.13 -6.63
CA ILE A 150 7.12 2.09 -5.31
C ILE A 150 8.13 2.63 -4.32
N LYS A 151 7.75 3.58 -3.47
CA LYS A 151 8.62 4.13 -2.42
C LYS A 151 7.81 4.66 -1.25
N ILE A 152 8.43 4.72 -0.08
CA ILE A 152 7.88 5.41 1.09
C ILE A 152 8.56 6.77 1.21
N VAL A 153 7.76 7.83 1.33
CA VAL A 153 8.23 9.22 1.45
C VAL A 153 7.54 9.93 2.60
N TYR A 154 8.10 11.04 3.06
CA TYR A 154 7.45 11.93 4.01
C TYR A 154 6.79 13.09 3.29
N SER A 155 5.56 13.42 3.70
CA SER A 155 4.84 14.62 3.30
C SER A 155 4.56 15.47 4.53
N PRO A 156 4.64 16.82 4.48
CA PRO A 156 4.18 17.65 5.59
C PRO A 156 2.74 17.31 5.95
N SER A 157 2.46 17.12 7.22
CA SER A 157 1.09 16.94 7.70
C SER A 157 0.36 18.29 7.58
N ASN A 158 -0.61 18.39 6.67
CA ASN A 158 -1.49 19.55 6.61
C ASN A 158 -2.50 19.47 7.77
N GLN A 159 -2.08 19.85 8.98
CA GLN A 159 -2.98 20.14 10.10
C GLN A 159 -3.46 21.59 10.06
#